data_AF-A0A484LC15-F1
#
_entry.id   AF-A0A484LC15-F1
#
_cell.length_a   1.000
_cell.length_b   1.000
_cell.length_c   1.000
_cell.angle_alpha   90.00
_cell.angle_beta   90.00
_cell.angle_gamma   90.00
#
_symmetry.space_group_name_H-M   'P 1'
#
loop_
_entity.id
_entity.type
_entity.pdbx_description
1 polymer ?
#
loop_
_entity_poly.entity_id
_entity_poly.type
_entity_poly.pdbx_seq_one_letter_code
_entity_poly.pdbx_strand_id
1 'polypeptide(L)' 'MRQTDLRSQRLALGLNASGPLNLEDVKNAYRSCALKWHPDRHQGPSKVVAEEKFKACSSAYQSLCNNISLN' A
#
# COMPACT_ATOMS: atom_id res chain seq x y z
N MET A 1 16.28 14.81 -3.71
CA MET A 1 16.22 13.54 -2.95
C MET A 1 14.79 12.96 -2.98
N ARG A 2 14.30 12.46 -4.14
CA ARG A 2 12.90 11.96 -4.30
C ARG A 2 12.80 10.54 -4.90
N GLN A 3 13.80 9.68 -4.71
CA GLN A 3 13.77 8.29 -5.21
C GLN A 3 13.57 7.23 -4.11
N THR A 4 13.74 7.59 -2.84
CA THR A 4 13.60 6.68 -1.69
C THR A 4 12.14 6.31 -1.36
N ASP A 5 11.16 7.04 -1.91
CA ASP A 5 9.75 6.87 -1.56
C ASP A 5 9.11 5.66 -2.27
N LEU A 6 9.33 5.51 -3.58
CA LEU A 6 8.70 4.44 -4.38
C LEU A 6 9.06 3.03 -3.90
N ARG A 7 10.33 2.80 -3.54
CA ARG A 7 10.78 1.48 -3.06
C ARG A 7 10.11 1.14 -1.73
N SER A 8 10.02 2.13 -0.85
CA SER A 8 9.37 2.01 0.46
C SER A 8 7.86 1.80 0.31
N GLN A 9 7.22 2.50 -0.62
CA GLN A 9 5.79 2.34 -0.96
C GLN A 9 5.49 0.94 -1.48
N ARG A 10 6.34 0.39 -2.36
CA ARG A 10 6.20 -0.99 -2.86
C ARG A 10 6.27 -1.98 -1.70
N LEU A 11 7.29 -1.86 -0.85
CA LEU A 11 7.45 -2.72 0.32
C LEU A 11 6.33 -2.58 1.34
N ALA A 12 5.78 -1.38 1.54
CA ALA A 12 4.66 -1.12 2.45
C ALA A 12 3.38 -1.88 2.04
N LEU A 13 3.17 -2.04 0.73
CA LEU A 13 2.08 -2.83 0.16
C LEU A 13 2.45 -4.33 0.05
N GLY A 14 3.68 -4.72 0.35
CA GLY A 14 4.17 -6.09 0.19
C GLY A 14 4.51 -6.45 -1.27
N LEU A 15 4.73 -5.45 -2.11
CA LEU A 15 5.14 -5.59 -3.50
C LEU A 15 6.66 -5.66 -3.62
N ASN A 16 7.10 -6.20 -4.75
CA ASN A 16 8.52 -6.39 -5.01
C ASN A 16 9.24 -5.04 -5.21
N ALA A 17 10.42 -4.89 -4.59
CA ALA A 17 11.20 -3.65 -4.60
C ALA A 17 11.85 -3.36 -5.96
N SER A 18 11.88 -4.34 -6.86
CA SER A 18 12.39 -4.26 -8.22
C SER A 18 11.57 -5.18 -9.13
N GLY A 19 11.36 -4.77 -10.38
CA GLY A 19 10.58 -5.52 -11.37
C GLY A 19 9.41 -4.72 -11.98
N PRO A 20 8.75 -5.26 -13.01
CA PRO A 20 7.56 -4.65 -13.59
C PRO A 20 6.47 -4.57 -12.52
N LEU A 21 5.89 -3.39 -12.36
CA LEU A 21 4.81 -3.15 -11.40
C LEU A 21 3.60 -2.73 -12.21
N ASN A 22 2.55 -3.54 -12.20
CA ASN A 22 1.33 -3.20 -12.91
C ASN A 22 0.29 -2.66 -11.94
N LEU A 23 -0.66 -1.92 -12.50
CA LEU A 23 -1.82 -1.42 -11.77
C LEU A 23 -2.60 -2.55 -11.07
N GLU A 24 -2.62 -3.74 -11.66
CA GLU A 24 -3.21 -4.95 -11.07
C GLU A 24 -2.47 -5.41 -9.81
N ASP A 25 -1.14 -5.42 -9.81
CA ASP A 25 -0.33 -5.75 -8.62
C ASP A 25 -0.62 -4.77 -7.48
N VAL A 26 -0.63 -3.47 -7.78
CA VAL A 26 -0.89 -2.44 -6.76
C VAL A 26 -2.32 -2.56 -6.22
N LYS A 27 -3.31 -2.84 -7.08
CA LYS A 27 -4.70 -3.11 -6.68
C LYS A 27 -4.81 -4.36 -5.80
N ASN A 28 -4.15 -5.46 -6.17
CA ASN A 28 -4.16 -6.70 -5.40
C ASN A 28 -3.53 -6.52 -4.03
N ALA A 29 -2.38 -5.84 -3.97
CA ALA A 29 -1.71 -5.53 -2.71
C ALA A 29 -2.55 -4.61 -1.82
N TYR A 30 -3.19 -3.59 -2.39
CA TYR A 30 -4.12 -2.74 -1.65
C TYR A 30 -5.31 -3.52 -1.09
N ARG A 31 -5.93 -4.41 -1.89
CA ARG A 31 -7.00 -5.29 -1.40
C ARG A 31 -6.54 -6.16 -0.23
N SER A 32 -5.37 -6.80 -0.36
CA SER A 32 -4.79 -7.60 0.72
C SER A 32 -4.52 -6.78 1.98
N CYS A 33 -4.02 -5.54 1.83
CA CYS A 33 -3.78 -4.64 2.94
C CYS A 33 -5.11 -4.19 3.59
N ALA A 34 -6.13 -3.86 2.80
CA ALA A 34 -7.47 -3.48 3.26
C ALA A 34 -8.17 -4.60 4.04
N LEU A 35 -8.09 -5.83 3.54
CA LEU A 35 -8.62 -7.02 4.23
C LEU A 35 -7.85 -7.32 5.50
N LYS A 36 -6.52 -7.09 5.50
CA LYS A 36 -5.68 -7.27 6.67
C LYS A 36 -6.05 -6.28 7.76
N TRP A 37 -6.20 -4.99 7.41
CA TRP A 37 -6.48 -3.90 8.34
C TRP A 37 -7.97 -3.54 8.50
N HIS A 38 -8.88 -4.42 8.06
CA HIS A 38 -10.31 -4.13 8.13
C HIS A 38 -10.78 -3.94 9.58
N PRO A 39 -11.61 -2.92 9.88
CA PRO A 39 -12.06 -2.62 11.25
C PRO A 39 -12.91 -3.73 11.87
N ASP A 40 -13.62 -4.52 11.05
CA ASP A 40 -14.36 -5.71 11.51
C ASP A 40 -13.45 -6.74 12.20
N ARG A 41 -12.20 -6.86 11.73
CA ARG A 41 -11.19 -7.78 12.31
C ARG A 41 -10.37 -7.14 13.43
N HIS A 42 -10.48 -5.82 13.61
CA HIS A 42 -9.66 -5.06 14.55
C HIS A 42 -10.51 -4.31 15.56
N GLN A 43 -10.58 -4.87 16.77
CA GLN A 43 -11.36 -4.33 17.89
C GLN A 43 -10.42 -3.65 18.91
N GLY A 44 -10.90 -2.59 19.56
CA GLY A 44 -10.15 -1.89 20.61
C GLY A 44 -8.88 -1.16 20.11
N PRO A 45 -7.74 -1.24 20.82
CA PRO A 45 -6.54 -0.43 20.53
C PRO A 45 -5.89 -0.76 19.18
N SER A 46 -6.14 -1.95 18.62
CA SER A 46 -5.65 -2.36 17.31
C SER A 46 -6.29 -1.58 16.16
N LYS A 47 -7.46 -0.96 16.37
CA LYS A 47 -8.12 -0.13 15.35
C LYS A 47 -7.23 1.05 14.94
N VAL A 48 -6.56 1.69 15.91
CA VAL A 48 -5.67 2.84 15.64
C VAL A 48 -4.50 2.41 14.75
N VAL A 49 -3.88 1.27 15.08
CA VAL A 49 -2.78 0.71 14.28
C VAL A 49 -3.27 0.31 12.88
N ALA A 50 -4.45 -0.28 12.79
CA ALA A 50 -5.06 -0.66 11.53
C ALA A 50 -5.37 0.54 10.64
N GLU A 51 -5.89 1.62 11.21
CA GLU A 51 -6.19 2.86 10.50
C GLU A 51 -4.92 3.54 9.97
N GLU A 52 -3.88 3.64 10.81
CA GLU A 52 -2.56 4.16 10.42
C GLU A 52 -1.94 3.35 9.27
N LYS A 53 -1.97 2.01 9.39
CA LYS A 53 -1.45 1.11 8.35
C LYS A 53 -2.27 1.15 7.07
N PHE A 54 -3.60 1.27 7.18
CA PHE A 54 -4.50 1.42 6.05
C PHE A 54 -4.21 2.73 5.30
N LYS A 55 -4.03 3.83 6.03
CA LYS A 55 -3.68 5.14 5.47
C LYS A 55 -2.33 5.09 4.76
N ALA A 56 -1.32 4.44 5.36
CA ALA A 56 -0.02 4.23 4.72
C ALA A 56 -0.13 3.39 3.43
N CYS A 57 -0.89 2.29 3.46
CA CYS A 57 -1.15 1.47 2.27
C CYS A 57 -1.88 2.27 1.17
N SER A 58 -2.87 3.10 1.53
CA SER A 58 -3.60 3.93 0.59
C SER A 58 -2.71 5.01 -0.04
N SER A 59 -1.87 5.67 0.77
CA SER A 59 -0.91 6.68 0.28
C SER A 59 0.14 6.06 -0.64
N ALA A 60 0.65 4.86 -0.31
CA ALA A 60 1.56 4.12 -1.16
C ALA A 60 0.89 3.70 -2.47
N TYR A 61 -0.36 3.20 -2.40
CA TYR A 61 -1.16 2.80 -3.56
C TYR A 61 -1.35 3.98 -4.52
N GLN A 62 -1.73 5.14 -4.02
CA GLN A 62 -2.01 6.32 -4.85
C GLN A 62 -0.74 6.80 -5.58
N SER A 63 0.39 6.86 -4.87
CA SER A 63 1.68 7.23 -5.46
C SER A 63 2.14 6.24 -6.53
N LEU A 64 2.04 4.93 -6.25
CA LEU A 64 2.42 3.90 -7.20
C LEU A 64 1.50 3.87 -8.41
N CYS A 65 0.18 3.94 -8.20
CA CYS A 65 -0.82 4.00 -9.26
C CYS A 65 -0.56 5.18 -10.20
N ASN A 66 -0.29 6.36 -9.64
CA ASN A 66 0.05 7.56 -10.41
C ASN A 66 1.35 7.37 -11.20
N ASN A 67 2.38 6.75 -10.60
CA ASN A 67 3.66 6.52 -11.26
C ASN A 67 3.58 5.48 -12.39
N ILE A 68 2.75 4.45 -12.24
CA ILE A 68 2.51 3.42 -13.26
C ILE A 68 1.67 3.97 -14.40
N SER A 69 0.68 4.82 -14.10
CA SER A 69 -0.21 5.40 -15.13
C SER A 69 0.46 6.50 -15.96
N LEU A 70 1.58 7.05 -15.49
CA LEU A 70 2.35 8.11 -16.16
C LEU A 70 3.53 7.57 -16.99
N ASN A 71 3.76 6.25 -17.02
CA ASN A 71 4.73 5.60 -17.91
C ASN A 71 4.01 4.90 -19.06
#